data_AF-J9CYQ8-F1
#
_entry.id   AF-J9CYQ8-F1
#
_cell.length_a   1.000
_cell.length_b   1.000
_cell.length_c   1.000
_cell.angle_alpha   90.00
_cell.angle_beta   90.00
_cell.angle_gamma   90.00
#
_symmetry.space_group_name_H-M   'P 1'
#
loop_
_entity.id
_entity.type
_entity.pdbx_description
1 polymer ?
#
loop_
_entity_poly.entity_id
_entity_poly.type
_entity_poly.pdbx_seq_one_letter_code
_entity_poly.pdbx_strand_id
1 'polypeptide(L)' 'MGYFTINSFMNEGVYHQDFLNAQPAVQEMSILRNVRFESPLVVKTDGKKKRGVVLKPGV' A
#
# COMPACT_ATOMS: atom_id res chain seq x y z
N MET A 1 13.76 2.72 8.55
CA MET A 1 13.19 2.31 7.24
C MET A 1 12.38 1.04 7.48
N GLY A 2 11.13 0.98 7.03
CA GLY A 2 10.26 -0.18 7.21
C GLY A 2 9.51 -0.50 5.91
N TYR A 3 9.42 -1.78 5.59
CA TYR A 3 8.74 -2.28 4.39
C TYR A 3 7.51 -3.09 4.81
N PHE A 4 6.40 -2.88 4.09
CA PHE A 4 5.22 -3.72 4.21
C PHE A 4 5.14 -4.61 2.99
N THR A 5 5.23 -5.92 3.20
CA THR A 5 5.01 -6.92 2.16
C THR A 5 3.64 -7.53 2.39
N ILE A 6 2.82 -7.57 1.36
CA ILE A 6 1.53 -8.25 1.38
C ILE A 6 1.64 -9.45 0.45
N ASN A 7 1.18 -10.61 0.92
CA ASN A 7 1.08 -11.81 0.11
C ASN A 7 -0.39 -12.21 0.00
N SER A 8 -1.04 -11.76 -1.09
CA SER A 8 -2.45 -12.04 -1.37
C SER A 8 -2.74 -13.53 -1.55
N PHE A 9 -1.76 -14.35 -1.96
CA PHE A 9 -1.95 -15.79 -2.16
C PHE A 9 -2.05 -16.56 -0.84
N MET A 10 -1.35 -16.09 0.19
CA MET A 10 -1.36 -16.68 1.53
C MET A 10 -2.39 -16.02 2.46
N ASN A 11 -3.24 -15.12 1.94
CA ASN A 11 -4.12 -14.24 2.72
C ASN A 11 -3.38 -13.45 3.83
N GLU A 12 -2.09 -13.18 3.64
CA GLU A 12 -1.29 -12.39 4.58
C GLU A 12 -1.33 -10.92 4.20
N GLY A 13 -2.21 -10.18 4.90
CA GLY A 13 -2.44 -8.76 4.67
C GLY A 13 -3.57 -8.50 3.67
N VAL A 14 -4.12 -7.29 3.74
CA VAL A 14 -5.22 -6.86 2.86
C VAL A 14 -4.88 -5.48 2.35
N TYR A 15 -5.09 -5.26 1.05
CA TYR A 15 -5.05 -3.96 0.42
C TYR A 15 -6.21 -3.83 -0.56
N HIS A 16 -6.57 -2.59 -0.86
CA HIS A 16 -7.66 -2.30 -1.78
C HIS A 16 -7.10 -2.25 -3.21
N GLN A 17 -7.01 -3.42 -3.84
CA GLN A 17 -6.43 -3.55 -5.18
C GLN A 17 -7.14 -2.68 -6.21
N ASP A 18 -8.48 -2.66 -6.21
CA ASP A 18 -9.26 -1.83 -7.16
C ASP A 18 -8.98 -0.34 -6.97
N PHE A 19 -8.84 0.11 -5.72
CA PHE A 19 -8.49 1.49 -5.41
C PHE A 19 -7.10 1.86 -5.94
N LEU A 20 -6.10 0.99 -5.72
CA LEU A 20 -4.74 1.20 -6.22
C LEU A 20 -4.68 1.17 -7.76
N ASN A 21 -5.40 0.23 -8.38
CA ASN A 21 -5.46 0.08 -9.83
C ASN A 21 -6.12 1.29 -10.52
N ALA A 22 -7.02 2.00 -9.84
CA ALA A 22 -7.65 3.21 -10.34
C ALA A 22 -6.76 4.46 -10.26
N GLN A 23 -5.67 4.46 -9.47
CA GLN A 23 -4.80 5.64 -9.32
C GLN A 23 -3.93 5.87 -10.55
N PRO A 24 -3.72 7.09 -11.05
CA PRO A 24 -2.82 7.31 -12.18
C PRO A 24 -1.39 6.83 -11.87
N ALA A 25 -0.78 6.11 -12.81
CA ALA A 25 0.62 5.73 -12.70
C ALA A 25 1.51 6.91 -13.08
N VAL A 26 2.51 7.22 -12.26
CA VAL A 26 3.59 8.16 -12.63
C VAL A 26 4.48 7.52 -13.69
N GLN A 27 4.69 6.20 -13.58
CA GLN A 27 5.45 5.41 -14.54
C GLN A 27 4.91 3.98 -14.56
N GLU A 28 4.84 3.41 -15.76
CA GLU A 28 4.48 2.02 -15.99
C GLU A 28 5.64 1.33 -16.74
N MET A 29 6.06 0.20 -16.21
CA MET A 29 7.09 -0.68 -16.77
C MET A 29 6.44 -2.04 -17.05
N SER A 30 7.15 -2.93 -17.74
CA SER A 30 6.65 -4.26 -18.13
C SER A 30 6.05 -5.10 -16.99
N ILE A 31 6.52 -4.91 -15.75
CA ILE A 31 6.05 -5.66 -14.56
C ILE A 31 5.80 -4.77 -13.33
N LEU A 32 5.95 -3.46 -13.44
CA LEU A 32 5.88 -2.54 -12.30
C LEU A 32 5.07 -1.29 -12.63
N ARG A 33 4.24 -0.87 -11.70
CA ARG A 33 3.49 0.39 -11.76
C ARG A 33 3.84 1.24 -10.56
N ASN A 34 4.36 2.44 -10.81
CA ASN A 34 4.66 3.41 -9.77
C ASN A 34 3.47 4.36 -9.58
N VAL A 35 2.79 4.26 -8.44
CA VAL A 35 1.68 5.14 -8.05
C VAL A 35 2.17 6.10 -6.98
N ARG A 36 1.95 7.40 -7.18
CA ARG A 36 2.29 8.45 -6.22
C ARG A 36 1.02 9.18 -5.79
N PHE A 37 0.83 9.31 -4.48
CA PHE A 37 -0.24 10.12 -3.91
C PHE A 37 0.22 11.57 -3.73
N GLU A 38 -0.70 12.51 -3.91
CA GLU A 38 -0.40 13.95 -3.76
C GLU A 38 -0.04 14.31 -2.31
N SER A 39 -0.75 13.71 -1.36
CA SER A 39 -0.54 13.91 0.07
C SER A 39 0.15 12.70 0.71
N PRO A 40 0.98 12.89 1.76
CA PRO A 40 1.55 11.80 2.52
C PRO A 40 0.47 10.88 3.10
N LEU A 41 0.69 9.57 3.01
CA LEU A 41 -0.20 8.60 3.64
C LEU A 41 0.16 8.42 5.11
N VAL A 42 -0.86 8.25 5.94
CA VAL A 42 -0.67 7.94 7.36
C VAL A 42 -0.39 6.44 7.50
N VAL A 43 0.77 6.14 8.08
CA VAL A 43 1.18 4.77 8.42
C VAL A 43 1.20 4.62 9.94
N LYS A 44 0.58 3.56 10.45
CA LYS A 44 0.61 3.23 11.88
C LYS A 44 1.13 1.81 12.06
N THR A 45 2.01 1.62 13.03
CA THR A 45 2.63 0.32 13.33
C THR A 45 2.48 -0.01 14.80
N ASP A 46 1.96 -1.20 15.09
CA ASP A 46 2.00 -1.84 16.40
C ASP A 46 3.12 -2.89 16.38
N GLY A 47 4.31 -2.49 16.84
CA GLY A 47 5.50 -3.35 16.88
C GLY A 47 5.35 -4.53 17.83
N LYS A 48 4.48 -4.43 18.86
CA LYS A 48 4.23 -5.52 19.81
C LYS A 48 3.41 -6.63 19.16
N LYS A 49 2.41 -6.27 18.37
CA LYS A 49 1.57 -7.22 17.63
C LYS A 49 2.10 -7.56 16.24
N LYS A 50 3.21 -6.93 15.80
CA LYS A 50 3.77 -7.03 14.45
C LYS A 50 2.72 -6.73 13.37
N ARG A 51 1.86 -5.74 13.62
CA ARG A 51 0.81 -5.31 12.68
C ARG A 51 1.09 -3.87 12.26
N GLY A 52 0.75 -3.52 11.03
CA GLY A 52 0.68 -2.14 10.63
C GLY A 52 -0.46 -1.92 9.65
N VAL A 53 -0.85 -0.66 9.54
CA VAL A 53 -1.91 -0.20 8.64
C VAL A 53 -1.43 1.02 7.89
N VAL A 54 -1.77 1.07 6.60
CA VAL A 54 -1.62 2.24 5.75
C VAL A 54 -3.02 2.77 5.50
N LEU A 55 -3.30 4.00 5.93
CA LEU A 55 -4.61 4.61 5.75
C LEU A 55 -4.76 5.11 4.32
N LYS A 56 -5.98 5.01 3.78
CA LYS A 56 -6.31 5.61 2.49
C LYS A 56 -6.16 7.14 2.57
N PRO A 57 -5.78 7.83 1.48
CA PRO A 57 -5.77 9.28 1.45
C PRO A 57 -7.18 9.83 1.69
N GLY A 58 -7.31 10.89 2.48
CA GLY A 58 -8.59 11.53 2.80
C GLY A 58 -9.43 10.87 3.91
N VAL A 59 -8.81 10.02 4.74
CA VAL A 59 -9.41 9.44 5.97
C VAL A 59 -8.99 10.24 7.19
#